data_AF-A0A2P2KG98-F1
#
_entry.id   AF-A0A2P2KG98-F1
#
_cell.length_a   1.000
_cell.length_b   1.000
_cell.length_c   1.000
_cell.angle_alpha   90.00
_cell.angle_beta   90.00
_cell.angle_gamma   90.00
#
_symmetry.space_group_name_H-M   'P 1'
#
loop_
_entity.id
_entity.type
_entity.pdbx_description
1 polymer ?
#
loop_
_entity_poly.entity_id
_entity_poly.type
_entity_poly.pdbx_seq_one_letter_code
_entity_poly.pdbx_strand_id
1 'polypeptide(L)'
;MAARGDAAVSRIQAAAASLTSDNQSLIADIRKSLNMMKETAVDLERENESGKVKDLEKTVAELLESYEKCGHYSAAVESVANIYKPGEEVIKIFYHVQLCT
;
A
#
# COMPACT_ATOMS: atom_id res chain seq x y z
N MET A 1 -5.80 7.28 31.37
CA MET A 1 -5.19 5.93 31.19
C MET A 1 -5.64 5.31 29.86
N ALA A 2 -6.94 5.18 29.58
CA ALA A 2 -7.46 4.78 28.25
C ALA A 2 -7.07 5.78 27.13
N ALA A 3 -7.31 7.08 27.37
CA ALA A 3 -7.20 8.13 26.34
C ALA A 3 -5.85 8.25 25.57
N ARG A 4 -4.72 7.83 26.15
CA ARG A 4 -3.39 7.92 25.48
C ARG A 4 -3.01 6.64 24.71
N GLY A 5 -3.38 5.46 25.21
CA GLY A 5 -3.30 4.22 24.44
C GLY A 5 -4.27 4.28 23.26
N ASP A 6 -5.48 4.80 23.50
CA ASP A 6 -6.47 5.07 22.47
C ASP A 6 -5.95 6.07 21.43
N ALA A 7 -5.28 7.15 21.86
CA ALA A 7 -4.69 8.11 20.92
C ALA A 7 -3.59 7.49 20.02
N ALA A 8 -2.76 6.58 20.55
CA ALA A 8 -1.76 5.88 19.75
C ALA A 8 -2.41 4.91 18.76
N VAL A 9 -3.42 4.15 19.21
CA VAL A 9 -4.22 3.25 18.35
C VAL A 9 -4.91 4.05 17.24
N SER A 10 -5.58 5.16 17.57
CA SER A 10 -6.24 6.01 16.58
C SER A 10 -5.28 6.61 15.56
N ARG A 11 -4.06 6.98 15.97
CA ARG A 11 -3.03 7.47 15.04
C ARG A 11 -2.55 6.38 14.09
N ILE A 12 -2.34 5.16 14.58
CA ILE A 12 -1.96 4.01 13.74
C ILE A 12 -3.08 3.68 12.77
N GLN A 13 -4.33 3.65 13.23
CA GLN A 13 -5.50 3.42 12.38
C GLN A 13 -5.64 4.51 11.30
N ALA A 14 -5.47 5.78 11.66
CA ALA A 14 -5.52 6.88 10.71
C ALA A 14 -4.40 6.77 9.65
N ALA A 15 -3.16 6.51 10.07
CA ALA A 15 -2.05 6.32 9.15
C ALA A 15 -2.27 5.12 8.22
N ALA A 16 -2.79 4.01 8.74
CA ALA A 16 -3.12 2.83 7.95
C ALA A 16 -4.25 3.09 6.95
N ALA A 17 -5.28 3.84 7.34
CA ALA A 17 -6.36 4.25 6.44
C ALA A 17 -5.84 5.14 5.29
N SER A 18 -4.97 6.10 5.60
CA SER A 18 -4.31 6.92 4.56
C SER A 18 -3.48 6.06 3.60
N LEU A 19 -2.62 5.19 4.12
CA LEU A 19 -1.80 4.28 3.29
C LEU A 19 -2.64 3.32 2.45
N THR A 20 -3.74 2.81 3.00
CA THR A 20 -4.69 1.95 2.28
C THR A 20 -5.34 2.73 1.13
N SER A 21 -5.78 3.97 1.39
CA SER A 21 -6.34 4.87 0.37
C SER A 21 -5.33 5.18 -0.73
N ASP A 22 -4.10 5.53 -0.37
CA ASP A 22 -3.03 5.83 -1.31
C ASP A 22 -2.72 4.61 -2.20
N ASN A 23 -2.67 3.41 -1.60
CA ASN A 23 -2.49 2.17 -2.34
C ASN A 23 -3.67 1.88 -3.30
N GLN A 24 -4.91 2.17 -2.92
CA GLN A 24 -6.06 2.03 -3.82
C GLN A 24 -5.97 3.00 -5.01
N SER A 25 -5.51 4.23 -4.78
CA SER A 25 -5.24 5.18 -5.87
C SER A 25 -4.16 4.67 -6.81
N LEU A 26 -3.03 4.19 -6.26
CA LEU A 26 -1.94 3.62 -7.06
C LEU A 26 -2.39 2.40 -7.88
N ILE A 27 -3.20 1.52 -7.30
CA ILE A 27 -3.82 0.38 -7.98
C ILE A 27 -4.67 0.84 -9.18
N ALA A 28 -5.43 1.93 -9.03
CA ALA A 28 -6.24 2.49 -10.11
C ALA A 28 -5.35 3.06 -11.22
N ASP A 29 -4.28 3.78 -10.87
CA ASP A 29 -3.32 4.33 -11.82
C ASP A 29 -2.59 3.22 -12.59
N ILE A 30 -2.18 2.13 -11.93
CA ILE A 30 -1.56 0.97 -12.59
C ILE A 30 -2.52 0.35 -13.62
N ARG A 31 -3.80 0.15 -13.26
CA ARG A 31 -4.81 -0.36 -14.20
C ARG A 31 -4.96 0.54 -15.42
N LYS A 32 -4.93 1.85 -15.22
CA LYS A 32 -4.97 2.83 -16.33
C LYS A 32 -3.72 2.70 -17.22
N SER A 33 -2.54 2.59 -16.64
CA SER A 33 -1.29 2.37 -17.39
C SER A 33 -1.32 1.06 -18.19
N LEU A 34 -1.84 -0.03 -17.61
CA LEU A 34 -1.98 -1.31 -18.32
C LEU A 34 -2.91 -1.19 -19.54
N ASN A 35 -4.00 -0.43 -19.44
CA ASN A 35 -4.89 -0.16 -20.57
C ASN A 35 -4.18 0.65 -21.66
N MET A 36 -3.43 1.69 -21.30
CA MET A 36 -2.64 2.47 -22.25
C MET A 36 -1.56 1.62 -22.94
N MET A 37 -0.89 0.74 -22.19
CA MET A 37 0.10 -0.20 -22.73
C MET A 37 -0.56 -1.16 -23.73
N LYS A 38 -1.76 -1.66 -23.43
CA LYS A 38 -2.53 -2.49 -24.38
C LYS A 38 -2.83 -1.74 -25.67
N GLU A 39 -3.31 -0.50 -25.59
CA GLU A 39 -3.58 0.33 -26.79
C GLU A 39 -2.30 0.55 -27.59
N THR A 40 -1.19 0.88 -26.91
CA THR A 40 0.13 1.04 -27.53
C THR A 40 0.59 -0.24 -28.22
N ALA A 41 0.39 -1.41 -27.61
CA ALA A 41 0.75 -2.70 -28.19
C ALA A 41 -0.01 -2.95 -29.51
N VAL A 42 -1.31 -2.63 -29.55
CA VAL A 42 -2.14 -2.74 -30.76
C VAL A 42 -1.60 -1.84 -31.88
N ASP A 43 -1.18 -0.61 -31.56
CA ASP A 43 -0.61 0.30 -32.55
C ASP A 43 0.76 -0.18 -33.06
N LEU A 44 1.62 -0.69 -32.17
CA LEU A 44 2.90 -1.30 -32.56
C LEU A 44 2.71 -2.53 -33.47
N GLU A 45 1.71 -3.37 -33.19
CA GLU A 45 1.38 -4.51 -34.06
C GLU A 45 0.93 -4.06 -35.45
N ARG A 46 0.11 -3.00 -35.54
CA ARG A 46 -0.29 -2.41 -36.83
C ARG A 46 0.91 -1.88 -37.62
N GLU A 47 1.92 -1.38 -36.92
CA GLU A 47 3.19 -0.91 -37.50
C GLU A 47 4.19 -2.06 -37.79
N ASN A 48 3.84 -3.32 -37.51
CA ASN A 48 4.71 -4.50 -37.59
C ASN A 48 5.96 -4.43 -36.70
N GLU A 49 5.92 -3.61 -35.65
CA GLU A 49 7.00 -3.38 -34.68
C GLU A 49 7.00 -4.46 -33.57
N SER A 50 6.96 -5.73 -33.98
CA SER A 50 6.83 -6.89 -33.08
C SER A 50 7.97 -7.03 -32.04
N GLY A 51 9.15 -6.47 -32.31
CA GLY A 51 10.23 -6.37 -31.33
C GLY A 51 9.85 -5.49 -30.13
N LYS A 52 9.29 -4.30 -30.40
CA LYS A 52 8.84 -3.36 -29.36
C LYS A 52 7.65 -3.90 -28.58
N VAL A 53 6.79 -4.69 -29.21
CA VAL A 53 5.68 -5.40 -28.51
C VAL A 53 6.24 -6.35 -27.45
N LYS A 54 7.30 -7.11 -27.73
CA LYS A 54 7.93 -8.00 -26.73
C LYS A 54 8.53 -7.24 -25.56
N ASP A 55 9.18 -6.11 -25.81
CA ASP A 55 9.74 -5.26 -24.76
C ASP A 55 8.61 -4.66 -23.89
N LEU A 56 7.49 -4.30 -24.52
CA LEU A 56 6.31 -3.82 -23.83
C LEU A 56 5.66 -4.92 -22.97
N GLU A 57 5.52 -6.14 -23.48
CA GLU A 57 5.02 -7.30 -22.72
C GLU A 57 5.88 -7.60 -21.48
N LYS A 58 7.20 -7.50 -21.60
CA LYS A 58 8.11 -7.64 -20.45
C LYS A 58 7.83 -6.57 -19.39
N THR A 59 7.67 -5.32 -19.82
CA THR A 59 7.38 -4.19 -18.92
C THR A 59 6.00 -4.37 -18.25
N VAL A 60 5.00 -4.87 -18.99
CA VAL A 60 3.68 -5.22 -18.45
C VAL A 60 3.78 -6.30 -17.36
N ALA A 61 4.61 -7.33 -17.56
CA ALA A 61 4.81 -8.37 -16.56
C ALA A 61 5.40 -7.82 -15.24
N GLU A 62 6.41 -6.96 -15.32
CA GLU A 62 7.00 -6.28 -14.15
C GLU A 62 5.99 -5.36 -13.44
N LEU A 63 5.14 -4.68 -14.20
CA LEU A 63 4.08 -3.83 -13.67
C LEU A 63 2.97 -4.65 -12.97
N LEU A 64 2.60 -5.82 -13.51
CA LEU A 64 1.63 -6.72 -12.89
C LEU A 64 2.15 -7.29 -11.56
N GLU A 65 3.43 -7.67 -11.49
CA GLU A 65 4.03 -8.11 -10.23
C GLU A 65 3.96 -7.00 -9.16
N SER A 66 4.22 -5.75 -9.57
CA SER A 66 4.11 -4.59 -8.69
C SER A 66 2.67 -4.33 -8.24
N TYR A 67 1.70 -4.51 -9.14
CA TYR A 67 0.26 -4.41 -8.84
C TYR A 67 -0.19 -5.41 -7.75
N GLU A 68 0.22 -6.67 -7.87
CA GLU A 68 -0.12 -7.71 -6.89
C GLU A 68 0.49 -7.39 -5.52
N LYS A 69 1.75 -6.95 -5.49
CA LYS A 69 2.42 -6.51 -4.27
C LYS A 69 1.68 -5.36 -3.58
N CYS A 70 1.20 -4.36 -4.34
CA CYS A 70 0.42 -3.25 -3.77
C CYS A 70 -0.88 -3.74 -3.10
N GLY A 71 -1.57 -4.72 -3.70
CA GLY A 71 -2.74 -5.35 -3.11
C GLY A 71 -2.43 -6.04 -1.78
N HIS A 72 -1.35 -6.84 -1.74
CA HIS A 72 -0.91 -7.51 -0.53
C HIS A 72 -0.48 -6.55 0.58
N TYR A 73 0.28 -5.50 0.24
CA TYR A 73 0.70 -4.49 1.21
C TYR A 73 -0.49 -3.74 1.81
N SER A 74 -1.46 -3.38 0.98
CA SER A 74 -2.69 -2.70 1.43
C SER A 74 -3.43 -3.56 2.47
N ALA A 75 -3.67 -4.84 2.16
CA ALA A 75 -4.33 -5.76 3.08
C ALA A 75 -3.53 -6.01 4.37
N ALA A 76 -2.20 -6.08 4.28
CA ALA A 76 -1.34 -6.26 5.45
C ALA A 76 -1.36 -5.05 6.38
N VAL A 77 -1.28 -3.83 5.84
CA VAL A 77 -1.34 -2.57 6.62
C VAL A 77 -2.67 -2.44 7.34
N GLU A 78 -3.78 -2.68 6.65
CA GLU A 78 -5.11 -2.67 7.25
C GLU A 78 -5.25 -3.71 8.37
N SER A 79 -4.77 -4.94 8.12
CA SER A 79 -4.80 -6.02 9.11
C SER A 79 -4.01 -5.68 10.37
N VAL A 80 -2.76 -5.19 10.24
CA VAL A 80 -1.90 -4.81 11.37
C VAL A 80 -2.55 -3.70 12.20
N ALA A 81 -3.12 -2.69 11.54
CA ALA A 81 -3.79 -1.60 12.24
C ALA A 81 -5.02 -2.04 13.04
N ASN A 82 -5.77 -3.01 12.51
CA ASN A 82 -6.97 -3.55 13.17
C ASN A 82 -6.65 -4.45 14.37
N ILE A 83 -5.51 -5.15 14.35
CA ILE A 83 -5.11 -6.04 15.45
C ILE A 83 -4.19 -5.36 16.49
N TYR A 84 -3.66 -4.17 16.19
CA TYR A 84 -2.69 -3.50 17.05
C TYR A 84 -3.27 -3.20 18.44
N LYS A 85 -2.54 -3.64 19.48
CA LYS A 85 -2.79 -3.28 20.88
C LYS A 85 -1.48 -2.83 21.53
N PRO A 86 -1.45 -1.68 22.22
CA PRO A 86 -0.27 -1.25 22.97
C PRO A 86 0.10 -2.27 24.06
N GLY A 87 1.36 -2.65 24.14
CA GLY A 87 1.86 -3.59 25.15
C GLY A 87 1.81 -3.01 26.57
N GLU A 88 1.54 -3.87 27.56
CA GLU A 88 1.45 -3.48 28.98
C GLU A 88 2.72 -2.80 29.53
N GLU A 89 3.92 -3.18 29.07
CA GLU A 89 5.18 -2.56 29.53
C GLU A 89 5.31 -1.10 29.09
N VAL A 90 4.88 -0.79 27.86
CA VAL A 90 4.88 0.60 27.36
C VAL A 90 3.93 1.42 28.22
N ILE A 91 2.76 0.88 28.54
CA ILE A 91 1.81 1.48 29.47
C ILE A 91 2.44 1.69 30.86
N LYS A 92 3.18 0.69 31.40
CA LYS A 92 3.84 0.71 32.72
C LYS A 92 5.00 1.72 32.83
N ILE A 93 5.90 1.81 31.85
CA ILE A 93 7.05 2.73 31.84
C ILE A 93 6.59 4.20 31.93
N PHE A 94 5.47 4.56 31.28
CA PHE A 94 4.94 5.91 31.36
C PHE A 94 4.43 6.30 32.75
N TYR A 95 3.90 5.36 33.56
CA TYR A 95 3.52 5.70 34.95
C TYR A 95 4.73 6.05 35.80
N HIS A 96 5.85 5.36 35.60
CA HIS A 96 7.07 5.64 36.37
C HIS A 96 7.64 7.02 36.03
N VAL A 97 7.59 7.44 34.77
CA VAL A 97 8.04 8.78 34.36
C VAL A 97 7.09 9.88 34.88
N GLN A 98 5.78 9.65 34.86
CA GLN A 98 4.80 10.68 35.23
C GLN A 98 4.56 10.82 36.75
N LEU A 99 4.98 9.82 37.55
CA LEU A 99 5.04 9.91 39.02
C LEU A 99 6.33 10.60 39.52
N CYS A 100 7.32 10.75 38.65
CA CYS A 100 8.61 11.37 38.95
C CYS A 100 8.71 12.85 38.49
N THR A 101 7.60 13.43 38.02
CA THR A 101 7.46 14.84 37.62
C THR A 101 6.28 15.47 38.34
#